data_AF-A0A2V2LBA1-F1
#
_entry.id   AF-A0A2V2LBA1-F1
#
_cell.length_a   1.000
_cell.length_b   1.000
_cell.length_c   1.000
_cell.angle_alpha   90.00
_cell.angle_beta   90.00
_cell.angle_gamma   90.00
#
_symmetry.space_group_name_H-M   'P 1'
#
loop_
_entity.id
_entity.type
_entity.pdbx_description
1 polymer ?
#
loop_
_entity_poly.entity_id
_entity_poly.type
_entity_poly.pdbx_seq_one_letter_code
_entity_poly.pdbx_strand_id
1 'polypeptide(L)'
;MLQERATISDTPLPTEAQDIPVPAAFASIRLGDTQYTVGEDVEGGLHFTAAAGGNWKALTHTLEDGWHDIGAEILVATRDALHDYLRMHLIRLTQGSLAEAPQRFDIMGFEWELRRDEDGTVAIRLPLHDWRAVKVTGTFDTDREFAIAAFAAARPDLSKSMAEDVLSWAKRLAAGAVVMPVM
;
A
#
# COMPACT_ATOMS: atom_id res chain seq x y z
N MET A 1 -31.87 63.29 2.93
CA MET A 1 -30.97 62.30 3.54
C MET A 1 -31.29 60.95 2.92
N LEU A 2 -30.50 60.55 1.92
CA LEU A 2 -30.66 59.29 1.20
C LEU A 2 -30.11 58.14 2.05
N GLN A 3 -30.86 57.03 2.13
CA GLN A 3 -30.38 55.74 2.62
C GLN A 3 -29.77 54.97 1.44
N GLU A 4 -28.47 54.70 1.52
CA GLU A 4 -27.73 53.88 0.55
C GLU A 4 -27.94 52.40 0.91
N ARG A 5 -28.66 51.67 0.06
CA ARG A 5 -28.83 50.21 0.16
C ARG A 5 -27.60 49.55 -0.47
N ALA A 6 -26.76 48.94 0.36
CA ALA A 6 -25.69 48.05 -0.08
C ALA A 6 -26.29 46.89 -0.88
N THR A 7 -25.92 46.79 -2.16
CA THR A 7 -26.29 45.68 -3.04
C THR A 7 -25.26 44.58 -2.80
N ILE A 8 -25.66 43.48 -2.17
CA ILE A 8 -24.83 42.28 -2.03
C ILE A 8 -24.85 41.59 -3.39
N SER A 9 -23.76 41.70 -4.15
CA SER A 9 -23.54 40.90 -5.36
C SER A 9 -23.35 39.45 -4.95
N ASP A 10 -24.41 38.66 -5.10
CA ASP A 10 -24.39 37.21 -5.04
C ASP A 10 -23.67 36.69 -6.30
N THR A 11 -22.34 36.64 -6.24
CA THR A 11 -21.52 36.03 -7.28
C THR A 11 -21.40 34.55 -6.93
N PRO A 12 -22.01 33.62 -7.69
CA PRO A 12 -21.77 32.21 -7.46
C PRO A 12 -20.28 31.96 -7.71
N LEU A 13 -19.61 31.37 -6.71
CA LEU A 13 -18.27 30.82 -6.88
C LEU A 13 -18.32 29.84 -8.06
N PRO A 14 -17.43 29.95 -9.06
CA PRO A 14 -17.33 28.92 -10.07
C PRO A 14 -16.82 27.65 -9.39
N THR A 15 -17.74 26.72 -9.10
CA THR A 15 -17.38 25.31 -8.98
C THR A 15 -17.14 24.82 -10.40
N GLU A 16 -16.04 25.26 -11.00
CA GLU A 16 -15.42 24.51 -12.08
C GLU A 16 -14.95 23.21 -11.42
N ALA A 17 -15.77 22.17 -11.52
CA ALA A 17 -15.20 20.84 -11.67
C ALA A 17 -14.25 20.98 -12.86
N GLN A 18 -12.95 21.10 -12.59
CA GLN A 18 -11.95 21.01 -13.63
C GLN A 18 -12.23 19.69 -14.33
N ASP A 19 -12.68 19.76 -15.58
CA ASP A 19 -12.67 18.64 -16.51
C ASP A 19 -11.19 18.27 -16.67
N ILE A 20 -10.67 17.46 -15.74
CA ILE A 20 -9.38 16.82 -15.91
C ILE A 20 -9.56 15.98 -17.17
N PRO A 21 -8.80 16.24 -18.25
CA PRO A 21 -8.91 15.46 -19.46
C PRO A 21 -8.75 13.99 -19.09
N VAL A 22 -9.73 13.16 -19.43
CA VAL A 22 -9.65 11.72 -19.20
C VAL A 22 -8.42 11.21 -19.96
N PRO A 23 -7.45 10.57 -19.30
CA PRO A 23 -6.27 10.03 -19.97
C PRO A 23 -6.65 9.13 -21.14
N ALA A 24 -5.95 9.28 -22.26
CA ALA A 24 -6.14 8.46 -23.45
C ALA A 24 -5.54 7.07 -23.18
N ALA A 25 -6.40 6.07 -22.97
CA ALA A 25 -5.97 4.70 -22.75
C ALA A 25 -5.26 4.15 -23.98
N PHE A 26 -4.07 3.57 -23.79
CA PHE A 26 -3.28 2.98 -24.88
C PHE A 26 -2.77 1.57 -24.54
N ALA A 27 -2.75 1.18 -23.26
CA ALA A 27 -2.27 -0.11 -22.83
C ALA A 27 -3.11 -0.69 -21.69
N SER A 28 -3.05 -2.01 -21.57
CA SER A 28 -3.52 -2.74 -20.41
C SER A 28 -2.38 -3.56 -19.85
N ILE A 29 -2.21 -3.50 -18.52
CA ILE A 29 -1.21 -4.26 -17.79
C ILE A 29 -1.92 -5.23 -16.84
N ARG A 30 -1.54 -6.50 -16.91
CA ARG A 30 -2.01 -7.54 -16.00
C ARG A 30 -0.91 -7.91 -15.02
N LEU A 31 -1.21 -7.77 -13.73
CA LEU A 31 -0.33 -8.03 -12.59
C LEU A 31 -0.97 -9.13 -11.74
N GLY A 32 -0.46 -10.36 -11.86
CA GLY A 32 -1.13 -11.54 -11.30
C GLY A 32 -2.52 -11.73 -11.90
N ASP A 33 -3.55 -11.73 -11.03
CA ASP A 33 -4.95 -11.89 -11.42
C ASP A 33 -5.69 -10.56 -11.63
N THR A 34 -5.01 -9.42 -11.43
CA THR A 34 -5.61 -8.09 -11.57
C THR A 34 -5.15 -7.43 -12.85
N GLN A 35 -6.10 -6.80 -13.56
CA GLN A 35 -5.85 -6.07 -14.78
C GLN A 35 -6.10 -4.59 -14.55
N TYR A 36 -5.21 -3.76 -15.10
CA TYR A 36 -5.29 -2.31 -15.07
C TYR A 36 -5.21 -1.77 -16.50
N THR A 37 -5.81 -0.61 -16.70
CA THR A 37 -5.68 0.19 -17.92
C THR A 37 -4.70 1.32 -17.65
N VAL A 38 -3.81 1.59 -18.60
CA VAL A 38 -2.82 2.66 -18.57
C VAL A 38 -3.13 3.64 -19.70
N GLY A 39 -3.11 4.91 -19.39
CA GLY A 39 -3.39 6.01 -20.29
C GLY A 39 -2.41 7.15 -20.09
N GLU A 40 -2.37 8.03 -21.08
CA GLU A 40 -1.51 9.21 -21.10
C GLU A 40 -2.38 10.46 -21.15
N ASP A 41 -2.02 11.46 -20.34
CA ASP A 41 -2.66 12.78 -20.42
C ASP A 41 -2.04 13.67 -21.51
N VAL A 42 -2.56 14.88 -21.68
CA VAL A 42 -2.11 15.82 -22.71
C VAL A 42 -0.69 16.35 -22.48
N GLU A 43 -0.15 16.20 -21.28
CA GLU A 43 1.20 16.63 -20.88
C GLU A 43 2.21 15.47 -20.96
N GLY A 44 1.76 14.26 -21.31
CA GLY A 44 2.57 13.05 -21.35
C GLY A 44 2.68 12.32 -20.02
N GLY A 45 1.90 12.72 -19.02
CA GLY A 45 1.82 12.06 -17.72
C GLY A 45 1.10 10.71 -17.84
N LEU A 46 1.66 9.68 -17.21
CA LEU A 46 1.04 8.36 -17.18
C LEU A 46 0.03 8.26 -16.03
N HIS A 47 -1.09 7.59 -16.31
CA HIS A 47 -2.12 7.30 -15.33
C HIS A 47 -2.56 5.85 -15.44
N PHE A 48 -3.09 5.29 -14.37
CA PHE A 48 -3.70 3.97 -14.39
C PHE A 48 -5.07 3.93 -13.70
N THR A 49 -5.88 2.95 -14.09
CA THR A 49 -7.18 2.64 -13.45
C THR A 49 -7.42 1.13 -13.44
N ALA A 50 -8.10 0.62 -12.41
CA ALA A 50 -8.50 -0.80 -12.32
C ALA A 50 -9.75 -1.12 -13.14
N ALA A 51 -10.54 -0.12 -13.54
CA ALA A 51 -11.73 -0.27 -14.35
C ALA A 51 -11.70 0.71 -15.53
N ALA A 52 -12.15 0.26 -16.70
CA ALA A 52 -12.32 1.14 -17.86
C ALA A 52 -13.32 2.26 -17.49
N GLY A 53 -12.86 3.52 -17.54
CA GLY A 53 -13.64 4.69 -17.10
C GLY A 53 -13.69 4.91 -15.58
N GLY A 54 -12.88 4.20 -14.80
CA GLY A 54 -12.74 4.40 -13.36
C GLY A 54 -11.87 5.61 -12.97
N ASN A 55 -11.65 5.79 -11.67
CA ASN A 55 -10.80 6.85 -11.15
C ASN A 55 -9.33 6.62 -11.54
N TRP A 56 -8.84 7.46 -12.44
CA TRP A 56 -7.44 7.48 -12.85
C TRP A 56 -6.54 7.95 -11.69
N LYS A 57 -5.41 7.27 -11.52
CA LYS A 57 -4.37 7.62 -10.58
C LYS A 57 -3.09 7.94 -11.36
N ALA A 58 -2.50 9.09 -11.09
CA ALA A 58 -1.23 9.49 -11.67
C ALA A 58 -0.11 8.53 -11.25
N LEU A 59 0.77 8.24 -12.20
CA LEU A 59 2.03 7.54 -12.00
C LEU A 59 3.17 8.57 -11.97
N THR A 60 4.19 8.27 -11.19
CA THR A 60 5.43 9.04 -11.14
C THR A 60 6.42 8.57 -12.20
N HIS A 61 6.35 7.30 -12.61
CA HIS A 61 7.15 6.77 -13.71
C HIS A 61 6.57 7.15 -15.06
N THR A 62 7.48 7.25 -16.02
CA THR A 62 7.24 7.48 -17.44
C THR A 62 7.40 6.18 -18.23
N LEU A 63 7.08 6.21 -19.53
CA LEU A 63 7.32 5.06 -20.41
C LEU A 63 8.81 4.68 -20.51
N GLU A 64 9.72 5.66 -20.35
CA GLU A 64 11.16 5.43 -20.44
C GLU A 64 11.71 4.61 -19.27
N ASP A 65 11.07 4.70 -18.10
CA ASP A 65 11.41 3.89 -16.92
C ASP A 65 11.07 2.41 -17.14
N GLY A 66 10.11 2.14 -18.02
CA GLY A 66 9.74 0.80 -18.45
C GLY A 66 8.63 0.13 -17.63
N TRP A 67 8.08 -0.94 -18.19
CA TRP A 67 6.86 -1.58 -17.68
C TRP A 67 7.01 -2.26 -16.32
N HIS A 68 8.23 -2.66 -15.94
CA HIS A 68 8.45 -3.25 -14.62
C HIS A 68 8.33 -2.21 -13.51
N ASP A 69 8.87 -1.02 -13.72
CA ASP A 69 8.81 0.08 -12.77
C ASP A 69 7.38 0.64 -12.65
N ILE A 70 6.71 0.84 -13.79
CA ILE A 70 5.29 1.19 -13.84
C ILE A 70 4.44 0.14 -13.11
N GLY A 71 4.66 -1.16 -13.38
CA GLY A 71 3.92 -2.23 -12.73
C GLY A 71 4.15 -2.29 -11.23
N ALA A 72 5.39 -2.04 -10.77
CA ALA A 72 5.73 -1.99 -9.35
C ALA A 72 5.02 -0.82 -8.64
N GLU A 73 4.98 0.35 -9.26
CA GLU A 73 4.25 1.50 -8.73
C GLU A 73 2.75 1.21 -8.62
N ILE A 74 2.14 0.60 -9.64
CA ILE A 74 0.73 0.18 -9.60
C ILE A 74 0.48 -0.81 -8.46
N LEU A 75 1.36 -1.81 -8.27
CA LEU A 75 1.25 -2.76 -7.16
C LEU A 75 1.26 -2.05 -5.80
N VAL A 76 2.22 -1.15 -5.58
CA VAL A 76 2.35 -0.39 -4.34
C VAL A 76 1.17 0.54 -4.10
N ALA A 77 0.62 1.14 -5.16
CA ALA A 77 -0.49 2.10 -5.08
C ALA A 77 -1.89 1.47 -4.92
N THR A 78 -2.01 0.15 -5.13
CA THR A 78 -3.32 -0.54 -5.14
C THR A 78 -3.46 -1.64 -4.10
N ARG A 79 -2.35 -2.19 -3.63
CA ARG A 79 -2.33 -3.23 -2.61
C ARG A 79 -1.73 -2.68 -1.33
N ASP A 80 -2.02 -3.33 -0.21
CA ASP A 80 -1.20 -3.14 0.99
C ASP A 80 0.13 -3.86 0.78
N ALA A 81 1.01 -3.25 -0.03
CA ALA A 81 2.24 -3.87 -0.50
C ALA A 81 3.21 -4.18 0.65
N LEU A 82 3.21 -3.36 1.70
CA LEU A 82 3.97 -3.66 2.91
C LEU A 82 3.40 -4.92 3.57
N HIS A 83 2.09 -4.99 3.79
CA HIS A 83 1.48 -6.17 4.38
C HIS A 83 1.74 -7.44 3.55
N ASP A 84 1.54 -7.40 2.23
CA ASP A 84 1.79 -8.53 1.34
C ASP A 84 3.28 -8.94 1.35
N TYR A 85 4.19 -7.97 1.38
CA TYR A 85 5.63 -8.21 1.54
C TYR A 85 5.92 -8.94 2.86
N LEU A 86 5.39 -8.44 3.99
CA LEU A 86 5.57 -9.05 5.30
C LEU A 86 5.00 -10.47 5.31
N ARG A 87 3.79 -10.66 4.77
CA ARG A 87 3.11 -11.96 4.70
C ARG A 87 3.94 -13.01 3.96
N MET A 88 4.56 -12.62 2.86
CA MET A 88 5.35 -13.54 2.04
C MET A 88 6.70 -13.91 2.67
N HIS A 89 7.33 -12.98 3.40
CA HIS A 89 8.67 -13.16 3.96
C HIS A 89 8.69 -13.52 5.45
N LEU A 90 7.56 -13.47 6.16
CA LEU A 90 7.49 -13.82 7.57
C LEU A 90 7.64 -15.33 7.77
N ILE A 91 8.73 -15.70 8.41
CA ILE A 91 9.06 -17.06 8.78
C ILE A 91 8.79 -17.23 10.27
N ARG A 92 8.13 -18.33 10.62
CA ARG A 92 7.94 -18.73 12.01
C ARG A 92 9.03 -19.73 12.39
N LEU A 93 9.83 -19.40 13.41
CA LEU A 93 10.99 -20.19 13.81
C LEU A 93 10.66 -21.25 14.87
N THR A 94 9.66 -21.02 15.74
CA THR A 94 9.25 -21.98 16.77
C THR A 94 7.97 -22.73 16.40
N GLN A 95 7.88 -24.01 16.78
CA GLN A 95 6.67 -24.82 16.66
C GLN A 95 5.76 -24.64 17.90
N GLY A 96 4.44 -24.89 17.80
CA GLY A 96 3.48 -24.79 18.93
C GLY A 96 2.36 -23.75 18.75
N SER A 97 1.61 -23.41 19.79
CA SER A 97 0.61 -22.32 19.75
C SER A 97 1.13 -21.05 20.41
N LEU A 98 0.68 -19.87 19.96
CA LEU A 98 1.04 -18.58 20.57
C LEU A 98 0.45 -18.44 21.98
N ALA A 99 -0.58 -19.24 22.28
CA ALA A 99 -1.21 -19.31 23.59
C ALA A 99 -0.38 -20.06 24.64
N GLU A 100 0.61 -20.86 24.21
CA GLU A 100 1.36 -21.77 25.11
C GLU A 100 2.74 -21.23 25.48
N ALA A 101 3.39 -20.51 24.55
CA ALA A 101 4.73 -20.00 24.74
C ALA A 101 5.03 -18.81 23.80
N PRO A 102 6.06 -18.00 24.11
CA PRO A 102 6.57 -17.02 23.16
C PRO A 102 6.93 -17.67 21.81
N GLN A 103 6.45 -17.08 20.73
CA GLN A 103 6.80 -17.47 19.37
C GLN A 103 7.93 -16.60 18.84
N ARG A 104 8.85 -17.23 18.12
CA ARG A 104 9.94 -16.54 17.41
C ARG A 104 9.61 -16.46 15.93
N PHE A 105 9.86 -15.29 15.37
CA PHE A 105 9.66 -14.98 13.98
C PHE A 105 10.94 -14.40 13.39
N ASP A 106 11.12 -14.60 12.09
CA ASP A 106 12.14 -13.95 11.29
C ASP A 106 11.49 -13.25 10.11
N ILE A 107 11.99 -12.06 9.81
CA ILE A 107 11.77 -11.45 8.51
C ILE A 107 13.11 -10.93 7.98
N MET A 108 13.62 -11.59 6.94
CA MET A 108 14.86 -11.19 6.26
C MET A 108 16.07 -11.08 7.21
N GLY A 109 16.19 -11.99 8.18
CA GLY A 109 17.26 -11.97 9.19
C GLY A 109 16.97 -11.06 10.39
N PHE A 110 15.82 -10.38 10.41
CA PHE A 110 15.34 -9.67 11.58
C PHE A 110 14.50 -10.62 12.45
N GLU A 111 15.16 -11.21 13.45
CA GLU A 111 14.49 -12.07 14.40
C GLU A 111 13.79 -11.29 15.51
N TRP A 112 12.59 -11.71 15.89
CA TRP A 112 11.83 -11.10 16.97
C TRP A 112 10.91 -12.11 17.64
N GLU A 113 10.37 -11.72 18.79
CA GLU A 113 9.51 -12.60 19.57
C GLU A 113 8.19 -11.96 19.92
N LEU A 114 7.17 -12.81 20.01
CA LEU A 114 5.79 -12.43 20.31
C LEU A 114 5.24 -13.37 21.36
N ARG A 115 4.51 -12.84 22.33
CA ARG A 115 3.64 -13.64 23.19
C ARG A 115 2.33 -12.90 23.47
N ARG A 116 1.27 -13.66 23.75
CA ARG A 116 0.05 -13.11 24.35
C ARG A 116 0.21 -13.13 25.86
N ASP A 117 -0.14 -12.03 26.51
CA ASP A 117 -0.23 -11.95 27.97
C ASP A 117 -1.67 -12.30 28.42
N GLU A 118 -1.85 -12.56 29.71
CA GLU A 118 -3.09 -13.07 30.31
C GLU A 118 -4.29 -12.12 30.14
N ASP A 119 -4.04 -10.80 30.06
CA ASP A 119 -5.08 -9.76 29.90
C ASP A 119 -5.54 -9.58 28.43
N GLY A 120 -5.14 -10.48 27.54
CA GLY A 120 -5.35 -10.34 26.10
C GLY A 120 -4.49 -9.24 25.46
N THR A 121 -3.54 -8.69 26.21
CA THR A 121 -2.50 -7.79 25.72
C THR A 121 -1.40 -8.58 25.02
N VAL A 122 -0.62 -7.90 24.18
CA VAL A 122 0.42 -8.52 23.37
C VAL A 122 1.75 -7.95 23.76
N ALA A 123 2.73 -8.81 24.06
CA ALA A 123 4.09 -8.40 24.31
C ALA A 123 4.97 -8.80 23.12
N ILE A 124 5.78 -7.86 22.66
CA ILE A 124 6.78 -8.07 21.61
C ILE A 124 8.18 -7.82 22.17
N ARG A 125 9.15 -8.60 21.71
CA ARG A 125 10.57 -8.37 21.95
C ARG A 125 11.30 -8.25 20.62
N LEU A 126 11.83 -7.06 20.37
CA LEU A 126 12.72 -6.80 19.23
C LEU A 126 14.18 -7.07 19.63
N PRO A 127 15.10 -7.27 18.67
CA PRO A 127 16.53 -7.39 18.96
C PRO A 127 17.03 -6.23 19.83
N LEU A 128 17.84 -6.55 20.84
CA LEU A 128 18.46 -5.58 21.75
C LEU A 128 17.47 -4.76 22.60
N HIS A 129 16.20 -5.16 22.65
CA HIS A 129 15.16 -4.52 23.46
C HIS A 129 14.53 -5.51 24.42
N ASP A 130 14.01 -5.00 25.54
CA ASP A 130 13.17 -5.78 26.45
C ASP A 130 11.77 -5.97 25.88
N TRP A 131 11.02 -6.90 26.49
CA TRP A 131 9.59 -7.09 26.21
C TRP A 131 8.82 -5.79 26.43
N ARG A 132 7.98 -5.44 25.46
CA ARG A 132 7.08 -4.28 25.57
C ARG A 132 5.67 -4.64 25.11
N ALA A 133 4.69 -4.05 25.79
CA ALA A 133 3.30 -4.19 25.42
C ALA A 133 3.00 -3.39 24.14
N VAL A 134 2.24 -3.99 23.23
CA VAL A 134 1.78 -3.39 21.99
C VAL A 134 0.27 -3.59 21.87
N LYS A 135 -0.42 -2.52 21.51
CA LYS A 135 -1.86 -2.61 21.23
C LYS A 135 -2.05 -3.05 19.78
N VAL A 136 -2.68 -4.20 19.60
CA VAL A 136 -3.08 -4.72 18.29
C VAL A 136 -4.60 -4.62 18.19
N THR A 137 -5.10 -4.04 17.10
CA THR A 137 -6.54 -3.83 16.87
C THR A 137 -7.00 -4.62 15.66
N GLY A 138 -8.20 -5.22 15.75
CA GLY A 138 -8.80 -5.97 14.67
C GLY A 138 -8.96 -7.46 15.00
N THR A 139 -9.58 -8.18 14.08
CA THR A 139 -9.74 -9.64 14.10
C THR A 139 -8.83 -10.23 13.03
N PHE A 140 -8.16 -11.33 13.37
CA PHE A 140 -7.15 -11.95 12.51
C PHE A 140 -7.47 -13.42 12.31
N ASP A 141 -7.50 -13.86 11.06
CA ASP A 141 -7.87 -15.23 10.70
C ASP A 141 -6.78 -16.25 11.03
N THR A 142 -5.52 -15.80 11.16
CA THR A 142 -4.39 -16.67 11.46
C THR A 142 -3.39 -16.02 12.43
N ASP A 143 -2.61 -16.85 13.12
CA ASP A 143 -1.49 -16.39 13.95
C ASP A 143 -0.45 -15.58 13.15
N ARG A 144 -0.29 -15.88 11.85
CA ARG A 144 0.58 -15.11 10.96
C ARG A 144 0.06 -13.68 10.78
N GLU A 145 -1.22 -13.51 10.46
CA GLU A 145 -1.82 -12.18 10.30
C GLU A 145 -1.73 -11.36 11.58
N PHE A 146 -1.99 -12.03 12.71
CA PHE A 146 -1.84 -11.43 14.03
C PHE A 146 -0.39 -10.99 14.30
N ALA A 147 0.59 -11.83 13.98
CA ALA A 147 2.01 -11.51 14.15
C ALA A 147 2.44 -10.32 13.29
N ILE A 148 2.00 -10.24 12.03
CA ILE A 148 2.27 -9.11 11.14
C ILE A 148 1.71 -7.81 11.73
N ALA A 149 0.47 -7.83 12.22
CA ALA A 149 -0.14 -6.66 12.83
C ALA A 149 0.57 -6.21 14.12
N ALA A 150 0.98 -7.17 14.95
CA ALA A 150 1.78 -6.87 16.15
C ALA A 150 3.14 -6.26 15.80
N PHE A 151 3.81 -6.80 14.77
CA PHE A 151 5.08 -6.29 14.29
C PHE A 151 4.97 -4.86 13.75
N ALA A 152 3.96 -4.59 12.92
CA ALA A 152 3.69 -3.26 12.38
C ALA A 152 3.35 -2.25 13.49
N ALA A 153 2.50 -2.62 14.46
CA ALA A 153 2.16 -1.76 15.59
C ALA A 153 3.39 -1.44 16.48
N ALA A 154 4.35 -2.35 16.56
CA ALA A 154 5.60 -2.15 17.29
C ALA A 154 6.60 -1.24 16.55
N ARG A 155 6.48 -1.10 15.23
CA ARG A 155 7.41 -0.34 14.37
C ARG A 155 6.66 0.73 13.56
N PRO A 156 6.37 1.90 14.15
CA PRO A 156 5.71 2.99 13.43
C PRO A 156 6.46 3.49 12.20
N ASP A 157 7.78 3.26 12.15
CA ASP A 157 8.67 3.61 11.05
C ASP A 157 8.78 2.52 9.97
N LEU A 158 8.05 1.39 10.12
CA LEU A 158 8.23 0.19 9.31
C LEU A 158 8.12 0.47 7.81
N SER A 159 7.06 1.18 7.40
CA SER A 159 6.81 1.53 5.99
C SER A 159 7.96 2.30 5.37
N LYS A 160 8.59 3.20 6.14
CA LYS A 160 9.76 3.95 5.66
C LYS A 160 11.00 3.07 5.61
N SER A 161 11.23 2.28 6.66
CA SER A 161 12.43 1.45 6.77
C SER A 161 12.48 0.30 5.75
N MET A 162 11.32 -0.19 5.30
CA MET A 162 11.22 -1.28 4.32
C MET A 162 10.82 -0.81 2.92
N ALA A 163 10.74 0.51 2.68
CA ALA A 163 10.24 1.05 1.41
C ALA A 163 11.03 0.52 0.20
N GLU A 164 12.37 0.47 0.31
CA GLU A 164 13.25 -0.01 -0.76
C GLU A 164 13.09 -1.51 -1.02
N ASP A 165 13.00 -2.31 0.05
CA ASP A 165 12.80 -3.76 -0.05
C ASP A 165 11.43 -4.11 -0.64
N VAL A 166 10.38 -3.40 -0.21
CA VAL A 166 9.02 -3.54 -0.74
C VAL A 166 9.00 -3.16 -2.22
N LEU A 167 9.64 -2.05 -2.60
CA LEU A 167 9.72 -1.63 -4.00
C LEU A 167 10.48 -2.67 -4.85
N SER A 168 11.62 -3.16 -4.37
CA SER A 168 12.41 -4.17 -5.07
C SER A 168 11.68 -5.51 -5.19
N TRP A 169 10.91 -5.89 -4.17
CA TRP A 169 9.99 -7.02 -4.27
C TRP A 169 8.86 -6.78 -5.28
N ALA A 170 8.22 -5.60 -5.26
CA ALA A 170 7.17 -5.25 -6.20
C ALA A 170 7.68 -5.26 -7.66
N LYS A 171 8.91 -4.77 -7.91
CA LYS A 171 9.56 -4.88 -9.23
C LYS A 171 9.75 -6.33 -9.67
N ARG A 172 10.15 -7.23 -8.76
CA ARG A 172 10.26 -8.67 -9.07
C ARG A 172 8.91 -9.30 -9.38
N LEU A 173 7.83 -8.87 -8.74
CA LEU A 173 6.48 -9.32 -9.09
C LEU A 173 6.03 -8.76 -10.44
N ALA A 174 6.30 -7.47 -10.70
CA ALA A 174 5.97 -6.79 -11.94
C ALA A 174 6.77 -7.33 -13.15
N ALA A 175 7.89 -8.01 -12.93
CA ALA A 175 8.60 -8.74 -14.00
C ALA A 175 7.75 -9.85 -14.65
N GLY A 176 6.72 -10.34 -13.96
CA GLY A 176 5.73 -11.26 -14.53
C GLY A 176 4.54 -10.57 -15.22
N ALA A 177 4.57 -9.24 -15.38
CA ALA A 177 3.46 -8.50 -15.96
C ALA A 177 3.25 -8.87 -17.44
N VAL A 178 1.98 -8.90 -17.84
CA VAL A 178 1.59 -8.99 -19.25
C VAL A 178 1.04 -7.66 -19.69
N VAL A 179 1.67 -7.04 -20.69
CA VAL A 179 1.24 -5.76 -21.25
C VAL A 179 0.65 -6.00 -22.65
N MET A 180 -0.54 -5.45 -22.89
CA MET A 180 -1.21 -5.52 -24.20
C MET A 180 -1.65 -4.13 -24.64
N PRO A 181 -1.58 -3.80 -25.95
CA PRO A 181 -2.15 -2.57 -26.46
C PRO A 181 -3.68 -2.57 -26.30
N VAL A 182 -4.25 -1.39 -26.02
CA VAL A 182 -5.70 -1.16 -26.13
C VAL A 182 -5.95 -0.60 -27.53
N MET A 183 -6.83 -1.28 -28.29
CA MET A 183 -7.27 -0.86 -29.62
C MET A 183 -8.63 -0.18 -29.57
#